data_AF-A0ABD7HFR2-F1
#
_entry.id   AF-A0ABD7HFR2-F1
#
_cell.length_a   1.000
_cell.length_b   1.000
_cell.length_c   1.000
_cell.angle_alpha   90.00
_cell.angle_beta   90.00
_cell.angle_gamma   90.00
#
_symmetry.space_group_name_H-M   'P 1'
#
loop_
_entity.id
_entity.type
_entity.pdbx_description
1 polymer ?
#
loop_
_entity_poly.entity_id
_entity_poly.type
_entity_poly.pdbx_seq_one_letter_code
_entity_poly.pdbx_strand_id
1 'polypeptide(L)'
;MADHLGVDPDGLRSGASRSDGLAASLTAQGAGGSSGSQPSHAGVSAILAAAQAAREQQADRVSGQASTLRSNASQYDSTDGRSASDIAKAM
;
A
#
# COMPACT_ATOMS: atom_id res chain seq x y z
N MET A 1 0.26 10.27 23.16
CA MET A 1 1.06 10.31 21.92
C MET A 1 1.40 11.77 21.72
N ALA A 2 2.59 12.14 22.18
CA ALA A 2 2.94 13.46 22.67
C ALA A 2 4.06 14.10 21.81
N ASP A 3 4.14 15.42 21.92
CA ASP A 3 5.37 16.24 21.90
C ASP A 3 6.07 16.70 20.62
N HIS A 4 5.54 16.47 19.43
CA HIS A 4 5.81 17.34 18.27
C HIS A 4 4.75 17.07 17.20
N LEU A 5 3.97 18.08 16.81
CA LEU A 5 3.05 18.01 15.66
C LEU A 5 3.82 18.11 14.34
N GLY A 6 4.91 17.36 14.20
CA GLY A 6 5.70 17.28 12.97
C GLY A 6 5.37 16.00 12.21
N VAL A 7 5.13 16.11 10.90
CA VAL A 7 5.00 14.93 10.05
C VAL A 7 6.40 14.42 9.70
N ASP A 8 6.59 13.09 9.76
CA ASP A 8 7.81 12.39 9.35
C ASP A 8 7.69 11.90 7.89
N PRO A 9 8.29 12.60 6.90
CA PRO A 9 8.18 12.23 5.49
C PRO A 9 8.94 10.94 5.16
N ASP A 10 9.96 10.59 5.94
CA ASP A 10 10.72 9.35 5.76
C ASP A 10 9.92 8.16 6.30
N GLY A 11 9.22 8.35 7.43
CA GLY A 11 8.22 7.42 7.95
C GLY A 11 7.11 7.13 6.94
N LEU A 12 6.60 8.17 6.26
CA LEU A 12 5.60 8.00 5.18
C LEU A 12 6.16 7.21 3.99
N ARG A 13 7.39 7.50 3.54
CA ARG A 13 8.07 6.75 2.45
C ARG A 13 8.35 5.29 2.82
N SER A 14 8.75 5.05 4.06
CA SER A 14 8.95 3.70 4.62
C SER A 14 7.63 2.94 4.66
N GLY A 15 6.55 3.58 5.13
CA GLY A 15 5.19 3.04 5.11
C GLY A 15 4.73 2.67 3.70
N ALA A 16 4.92 3.56 2.73
CA ALA A 16 4.60 3.29 1.32
C ALA A 16 5.33 2.05 0.79
N SER A 17 6.64 1.94 1.05
CA SER A 17 7.45 0.81 0.57
C SER A 17 7.03 -0.52 1.20
N ARG A 18 6.64 -0.51 2.48
CA ARG A 18 6.09 -1.69 3.16
C ARG A 18 4.72 -2.09 2.59
N SER A 19 3.87 -1.11 2.30
CA SER A 19 2.58 -1.34 1.65
C SER A 19 2.75 -1.92 0.25
N ASP A 20 3.69 -1.41 -0.56
CA ASP A 20 4.02 -1.98 -1.87
C ASP A 20 4.45 -3.46 -1.75
N GLY A 21 5.30 -3.78 -0.77
CA GLY A 21 5.71 -5.15 -0.48
C GLY A 21 4.56 -6.06 -0.04
N LEU A 22 3.64 -5.55 0.79
CA LEU A 22 2.44 -6.28 1.20
C LEU A 22 1.51 -6.55 0.01
N ALA A 23 1.28 -5.55 -0.85
CA ALA A 23 0.46 -5.69 -2.05
C ALA A 23 1.04 -6.78 -2.98
N ALA A 24 2.36 -6.78 -3.19
CA ALA A 24 3.04 -7.83 -3.96
C ALA A 24 2.90 -9.21 -3.31
N SER A 25 2.99 -9.31 -1.98
CA SER A 25 2.79 -10.58 -1.27
C SER A 25 1.37 -11.13 -1.39
N LEU A 26 0.36 -10.25 -1.48
CA LEU A 26 -1.05 -10.65 -1.61
C LEU A 26 -1.33 -11.29 -2.97
N THR A 27 -0.67 -10.83 -4.04
CA THR A 27 -0.85 -11.37 -5.40
C THR A 27 0.06 -12.56 -5.70
N ALA A 28 1.18 -12.72 -4.98
CA ALA A 28 2.13 -13.81 -5.18
C ALA A 28 1.58 -15.21 -4.83
N GLN A 29 0.58 -15.30 -3.94
CA GLN A 29 -0.08 -16.57 -3.62
C GLN A 29 -1.18 -16.86 -4.64
N GLY A 30 -0.82 -17.56 -5.72
CA GLY A 30 -1.77 -18.03 -6.73
C GLY A 30 -2.85 -18.97 -6.17
N ALA A 31 -3.99 -19.03 -6.86
CA ALA A 31 -5.06 -19.98 -6.55
C ALA A 31 -4.60 -21.42 -6.84
N GLY A 32 -3.94 -22.07 -5.88
CA GLY A 32 -3.61 -23.49 -5.96
C GLY A 32 -4.87 -24.34 -5.92
N GLY A 33 -5.38 -24.76 -7.07
CA GLY A 33 -6.53 -25.65 -7.19
C GLY A 33 -6.14 -27.01 -7.75
N SER A 34 -6.30 -28.07 -6.94
CA SER A 34 -6.15 -29.45 -7.42
C SER A 34 -7.27 -29.76 -8.43
N SER A 35 -6.89 -30.13 -9.65
CA SER A 35 -7.80 -30.57 -10.70
C SER A 35 -8.17 -32.05 -10.49
N GLY A 36 -9.19 -32.29 -9.66
CA GLY A 36 -9.82 -33.60 -9.55
C GLY A 36 -11.14 -33.62 -10.31
N SER A 37 -11.54 -34.79 -10.82
CA SER A 37 -12.74 -34.93 -11.67
C SER A 37 -14.06 -35.08 -10.90
N GLN A 38 -14.04 -34.97 -9.57
CA GLN A 38 -15.28 -35.07 -8.76
C GLN A 38 -16.06 -33.75 -8.77
N PRO A 39 -17.41 -33.77 -8.74
CA PRO A 39 -18.23 -32.57 -8.75
C PRO A 39 -17.89 -31.55 -7.64
N SER A 40 -17.41 -32.02 -6.49
CA SER A 40 -16.96 -31.18 -5.38
C SER A 40 -15.75 -30.30 -5.74
N HIS A 41 -14.90 -30.69 -6.69
CA HIS A 41 -13.76 -29.88 -7.12
C HIS A 41 -14.19 -28.59 -7.82
N ALA A 42 -15.33 -28.57 -8.51
CA ALA A 42 -15.85 -27.35 -9.13
C ALA A 42 -16.24 -26.30 -8.09
N GLY A 43 -16.79 -26.73 -6.95
CA GLY A 43 -17.08 -25.83 -5.83
C GLY A 43 -15.80 -25.30 -5.19
N VAL A 44 -14.82 -26.17 -4.96
CA VAL A 44 -13.51 -25.79 -4.38
C VAL A 44 -12.77 -24.81 -5.30
N SER A 45 -12.77 -25.05 -6.62
CA SER A 45 -12.12 -24.15 -7.58
C SER A 45 -12.79 -22.78 -7.63
N ALA A 46 -14.12 -22.72 -7.56
CA ALA A 46 -14.86 -21.47 -7.47
C ALA A 46 -14.51 -20.66 -6.21
N ILE A 47 -14.39 -21.33 -5.05
CA ILE A 47 -13.98 -20.68 -3.79
C ILE A 47 -12.53 -20.16 -3.88
N LEU A 48 -11.61 -20.96 -4.44
CA LEU A 48 -10.22 -20.54 -4.61
C LEU A 48 -10.09 -19.35 -5.57
N ALA A 49 -10.88 -19.32 -6.64
CA ALA A 49 -10.94 -18.19 -7.57
C ALA A 49 -11.51 -16.94 -6.89
N ALA A 50 -12.58 -17.07 -6.10
CA ALA A 50 -13.14 -15.96 -5.33
C ALA A 50 -12.14 -15.41 -4.30
N ALA A 51 -11.41 -16.30 -3.61
CA ALA A 51 -10.37 -15.90 -2.67
C ALA A 51 -9.22 -15.15 -3.37
N GLN A 52 -8.83 -15.59 -4.58
CA GLN A 52 -7.82 -14.91 -5.36
C GLN A 52 -8.27 -13.51 -5.80
N ALA A 53 -9.49 -13.38 -6.31
CA ALA A 53 -10.07 -12.08 -6.68
C ALA A 53 -10.14 -11.12 -5.49
N ALA A 54 -10.46 -11.63 -4.29
CA ALA A 54 -10.46 -10.83 -3.06
C ALA A 54 -9.05 -10.36 -2.67
N ARG A 55 -8.02 -11.20 -2.84
CA ARG A 55 -6.61 -10.82 -2.60
C ARG A 55 -6.15 -9.73 -3.57
N GLU A 56 -6.52 -9.83 -4.84
CA GLU A 56 -6.21 -8.82 -5.86
C GLU A 56 -6.83 -7.46 -5.50
N GLN A 57 -8.11 -7.43 -5.13
CA GLN A 57 -8.77 -6.19 -4.68
C GLN A 57 -8.15 -5.59 -3.41
N GLN A 58 -7.59 -6.44 -2.53
CA GLN A 58 -6.87 -5.96 -1.35
C GLN A 58 -5.50 -5.38 -1.74
N ALA A 59 -4.78 -6.03 -2.64
CA ALA A 59 -3.50 -5.55 -3.15
C ALA A 59 -3.64 -4.18 -3.82
N ASP A 60 -4.67 -3.98 -4.64
CA ASP A 60 -4.94 -2.69 -5.29
C ASP A 60 -5.20 -1.57 -4.28
N ARG A 61 -5.99 -1.85 -3.24
CA ARG A 61 -6.25 -0.88 -2.17
C ARG A 61 -4.97 -0.49 -1.42
N VAL A 62 -4.15 -1.48 -1.07
CA VAL A 62 -2.89 -1.25 -0.35
C VAL A 62 -1.90 -0.46 -1.21
N SER A 63 -1.81 -0.77 -2.51
CA SER A 63 -1.00 -0.03 -3.49
C SER A 63 -1.47 1.43 -3.63
N GLY A 64 -2.78 1.67 -3.71
CA GLY A 64 -3.34 3.03 -3.71
C GLY A 64 -2.99 3.82 -2.45
N GLN A 65 -3.00 3.16 -1.29
CA GLN A 65 -2.58 3.77 -0.03
C GLN A 65 -1.07 4.08 -0.01
N ALA A 66 -0.23 3.19 -0.55
CA ALA A 66 1.21 3.44 -0.70
C ALA A 66 1.49 4.67 -1.57
N SER A 67 0.77 4.80 -2.69
CA SER A 67 0.85 5.99 -3.56
C SER A 67 0.48 7.27 -2.82
N THR A 68 -0.59 7.22 -2.02
CA THR A 68 -1.04 8.37 -1.20
C THR A 68 0.02 8.77 -0.17
N LEU A 69 0.62 7.82 0.54
CA LEU A 69 1.69 8.08 1.50
C LEU A 69 2.91 8.76 0.84
N ARG A 70 3.31 8.26 -0.34
CA ARG A 70 4.44 8.82 -1.11
C ARG A 70 4.15 10.23 -1.60
N SER A 71 2.93 10.49 -2.09
CA SER A 71 2.48 11.82 -2.49
C SER A 71 2.48 12.80 -1.32
N ASN A 72 1.93 12.39 -0.17
CA ASN A 72 1.90 13.23 1.03
C ASN A 72 3.32 13.55 1.53
N ALA A 73 4.23 12.56 1.55
CA ALA A 73 5.63 12.79 1.92
C ALA A 73 6.28 13.88 1.06
N SER A 74 6.08 13.84 -0.26
CA SER A 74 6.61 14.85 -1.18
C SER A 74 5.99 16.25 -0.94
N GLN A 75 4.70 16.32 -0.63
CA GLN A 75 4.02 17.58 -0.34
C GLN A 75 4.52 18.22 0.96
N TYR A 76 4.77 17.42 2.01
CA TYR A 76 5.35 17.92 3.26
C TYR A 76 6.75 18.47 3.03
N ASP A 77 7.63 17.72 2.37
CA ASP A 77 9.00 18.14 2.07
C ASP A 77 9.04 19.45 1.26
N SER A 78 8.17 19.55 0.24
CA SER A 78 8.01 20.79 -0.55
C SER A 78 7.50 21.98 0.26
N THR A 79 6.57 21.74 1.20
CA THR A 79 5.99 22.81 2.03
C THR A 79 7.01 23.30 3.05
N ASP A 80 7.74 22.38 3.67
CA ASP A 80 8.79 22.71 4.64
C ASP A 80 9.94 23.48 3.96
N GLY A 81 10.42 22.99 2.82
CA GLY A 81 11.48 23.66 2.05
C GLY A 81 11.09 25.07 1.56
N ARG A 82 9.85 25.26 1.10
CA ARG A 82 9.33 26.59 0.72
C ARG A 82 9.25 27.53 1.93
N SER A 83 8.71 27.04 3.03
CA SER A 83 8.57 27.82 4.26
C SER A 83 9.93 28.26 4.80
N ALA A 84 10.91 27.34 4.84
CA ALA A 84 12.28 27.64 5.26
C ALA A 84 12.94 28.70 4.36
N SER A 85 12.78 28.60 3.04
CA SER A 85 13.26 29.61 2.08
C SER A 85 12.63 30.98 2.32
N ASP A 86 11.32 31.03 2.54
CA ASP A 86 10.61 32.30 2.71
C ASP A 86 10.99 32.97 4.04
N ILE A 87 11.19 32.19 5.11
CA ILE A 87 11.74 32.68 6.38
C ILE A 87 13.16 33.22 6.18
N ALA A 88 14.02 32.50 5.46
CA ALA A 88 15.39 32.93 5.21
C ALA A 88 15.48 34.23 4.38
N LYS A 89 14.49 34.52 3.53
CA LYS A 89 14.40 35.79 2.78
C LYS A 89 13.85 36.94 3.61
N ALA A 90 13.10 36.65 4.67
CA ALA A 90 12.49 37.65 5.53
C ALA A 90 13.41 38.15 6.65
N MET A 91 14.52 37.43 6.91
CA MET A 91 15.60 37.83 7.82
C MET A 91 16.69 38.59 7.09
#